data_AF-A0AAE3NHL8-F1
#
_entry.id   AF-A0AAE3NHL8-F1
#
_cell.length_a   1.000
_cell.length_b   1.000
_cell.length_c   1.000
_cell.angle_alpha   90.00
_cell.angle_beta   90.00
_cell.angle_gamma   90.00
#
_symmetry.space_group_name_H-M   'P 1'
#
loop_
_entity.id
_entity.type
_entity.pdbx_description
1 polymer ?
#
loop_
_entity_poly.entity_id
_entity_poly.type
_entity_poly.pdbx_seq_one_letter_code
_entity_poly.pdbx_strand_id
1 'polypeptide(L)'
;MDYFSEAFDGFRPDRDRDAALKFSLCMIAIDNRVEDLLQLIEVANNLGGVEGDPGWIIERRENGETIGYEKWPNSAHFRAYVDTDGYSLLHPEFFADRQTFFRYVGAIVEVYKIYHPEYTEVVDRIEGLIATECG
;
A
#
# COMPACT_ATOMS: atom_id res chain seq x y z
N MET A 1 5.69 -13.13 -12.92
CA MET A 1 6.03 -11.78 -12.44
C MET A 1 6.16 -11.86 -10.93
N ASP A 2 7.28 -11.41 -10.37
CA ASP A 2 7.54 -11.53 -8.94
C ASP A 2 7.71 -10.14 -8.32
N TYR A 3 6.57 -9.46 -8.14
CA TYR A 3 6.52 -8.15 -7.51
C TYR A 3 7.19 -8.12 -6.12
N PHE A 4 7.10 -9.22 -5.37
CA PHE A 4 7.70 -9.31 -4.05
C PHE A 4 9.23 -9.22 -4.12
N SER A 5 9.84 -10.02 -5.01
CA SER A 5 11.30 -9.98 -5.18
C SER A 5 11.77 -8.67 -5.81
N GLU A 6 11.06 -8.19 -6.83
CA GLU A 6 11.50 -7.06 -7.64
C GLU A 6 11.32 -5.72 -6.92
N ALA A 7 10.23 -5.54 -6.17
CA ALA A 7 9.96 -4.27 -5.47
C ALA A 7 10.59 -4.22 -4.08
N PHE A 8 10.69 -5.34 -3.38
CA PHE A 8 10.99 -5.35 -1.93
C PHE A 8 12.21 -6.18 -1.53
N ASP A 9 13.04 -6.62 -2.49
CA ASP A 9 14.16 -7.56 -2.28
C ASP A 9 13.72 -8.86 -1.59
N GLY A 10 12.50 -9.28 -1.94
CA GLY A 10 11.85 -10.47 -1.42
C GLY A 10 10.81 -10.18 -0.33
N PHE A 11 10.22 -11.28 0.13
CA PHE A 11 9.14 -11.25 1.10
C PHE A 11 9.32 -12.36 2.13
N ARG A 12 9.47 -11.99 3.39
CA ARG A 12 9.71 -12.93 4.50
C ARG A 12 8.56 -12.83 5.50
N PRO A 13 7.44 -13.54 5.27
CA PRO A 13 6.23 -13.40 6.08
C PRO A 13 6.43 -13.77 7.56
N ASP A 14 7.47 -14.54 7.87
CA ASP A 14 7.88 -14.93 9.23
C ASP A 14 8.76 -13.89 9.95
N ARG A 15 9.15 -12.78 9.30
CA ARG A 15 10.14 -11.82 9.84
C ARG A 15 9.85 -10.36 9.54
N ASP A 16 9.30 -10.08 8.37
CA ASP A 16 9.09 -8.73 7.86
C ASP A 16 8.01 -8.03 8.69
N ARG A 17 8.38 -6.93 9.35
CA ARG A 17 7.43 -6.14 10.15
C ARG A 17 6.40 -5.42 9.29
N ASP A 18 6.78 -5.13 8.06
CA ASP A 18 6.02 -4.50 6.99
C ASP A 18 5.36 -5.53 6.06
N ALA A 19 5.31 -6.81 6.46
CA ALA A 19 4.77 -7.89 5.62
C ALA A 19 3.35 -7.60 5.13
N ALA A 20 2.46 -7.12 5.99
CA ALA A 20 1.10 -6.77 5.60
C ALA A 20 1.05 -5.73 4.47
N LEU A 21 1.89 -4.69 4.54
CA LEU A 21 1.91 -3.63 3.52
C LEU A 21 2.49 -4.15 2.19
N LYS A 22 3.62 -4.86 2.25
CA LYS A 22 4.22 -5.48 1.05
C LYS A 22 3.23 -6.41 0.37
N PHE A 23 2.55 -7.26 1.14
CA PHE A 23 1.54 -8.19 0.65
C PHE A 23 0.40 -7.46 -0.05
N SER A 24 -0.26 -6.52 0.63
CA SER A 24 -1.40 -5.80 0.05
C SER A 24 -1.02 -5.04 -1.22
N LEU A 25 0.14 -4.39 -1.27
CA LEU A 25 0.61 -3.70 -2.47
C LEU A 25 0.92 -4.66 -3.63
N CYS A 26 1.51 -5.83 -3.35
CA CYS A 26 1.70 -6.86 -4.37
C CYS A 26 0.36 -7.40 -4.88
N MET A 27 -0.65 -7.58 -4.02
CA MET A 27 -1.97 -8.02 -4.45
C MET A 27 -2.65 -6.99 -5.35
N ILE A 28 -2.58 -5.70 -5.00
CA ILE A 28 -3.04 -4.61 -5.87
C ILE A 28 -2.40 -4.70 -7.25
N ALA A 29 -1.08 -4.94 -7.30
CA ALA A 29 -0.33 -5.03 -8.55
C ALA A 29 -0.69 -6.29 -9.35
N ILE A 30 -0.84 -7.45 -8.69
CA ILE A 30 -1.22 -8.72 -9.32
C ILE A 30 -2.63 -8.67 -9.90
N ASP A 31 -3.56 -8.01 -9.20
CA ASP A 31 -4.95 -7.88 -9.61
C ASP A 31 -5.18 -6.72 -10.60
N ASN A 32 -4.12 -6.03 -11.03
CA ASN A 32 -4.17 -4.82 -11.89
C ASN A 32 -5.06 -3.70 -11.34
N ARG A 33 -5.07 -3.52 -10.01
CA ARG A 33 -5.88 -2.52 -9.29
C ARG A 33 -5.12 -1.23 -9.00
N VAL A 34 -4.18 -0.86 -9.85
CA VAL A 34 -3.34 0.35 -9.67
C VAL A 34 -4.17 1.65 -9.63
N GLU A 35 -5.36 1.66 -10.26
CA GLU A 35 -6.30 2.78 -10.16
C GLU A 35 -6.90 2.92 -8.75
N ASP A 36 -7.18 1.82 -8.06
CA ASP A 36 -7.64 1.85 -6.66
C ASP A 36 -6.54 2.41 -5.75
N LEU A 37 -5.27 2.08 -6.04
CA LEU A 37 -4.12 2.65 -5.33
C LEU A 37 -3.99 4.15 -5.58
N LEU A 38 -4.14 4.61 -6.83
CA LEU A 38 -4.15 6.03 -7.15
C LEU A 38 -5.26 6.75 -6.38
N GLN A 39 -6.47 6.18 -6.37
CA GLN A 39 -7.54 6.73 -5.56
C GLN A 39 -7.11 6.77 -4.08
N LEU A 40 -6.65 5.68 -3.50
CA LEU A 40 -6.27 5.65 -2.09
C LEU A 40 -5.26 6.75 -1.69
N ILE A 41 -4.33 7.13 -2.56
CA ILE A 41 -3.33 8.17 -2.26
C ILE A 41 -3.76 9.60 -2.61
N GLU A 42 -4.79 9.76 -3.44
CA GLU A 42 -5.29 11.07 -3.87
C GLU A 42 -6.16 11.71 -2.77
N VAL A 43 -5.66 12.79 -2.17
CA VAL A 43 -6.27 13.49 -1.01
C VAL A 43 -7.71 13.97 -1.29
N ALA A 44 -8.08 14.17 -2.55
CA ALA A 44 -9.37 14.73 -2.94
C ALA A 44 -10.55 13.75 -2.89
N ASN A 45 -10.35 12.49 -2.48
CA ASN A 45 -11.44 11.51 -2.44
C ASN A 45 -11.82 11.04 -1.04
N ASN A 46 -13.04 10.55 -0.91
CA ASN A 46 -13.61 10.02 0.33
C ASN A 46 -13.29 8.53 0.53
N LEU A 47 -12.21 8.02 -0.09
CA LEU A 47 -11.86 6.61 -0.01
C LEU A 47 -11.09 6.36 1.30
N GLY A 48 -11.74 5.70 2.25
CA GLY A 48 -11.13 5.34 3.55
C GLY A 48 -10.21 4.12 3.49
N GLY A 49 -10.29 3.32 2.42
CA GLY A 49 -9.43 2.15 2.25
C GLY A 49 -9.73 1.34 0.99
N VAL A 50 -8.83 0.42 0.68
CA VAL A 50 -8.93 -0.56 -0.41
C VAL A 50 -8.71 -1.95 0.19
N GLU A 51 -9.61 -2.88 -0.12
CA GLU A 51 -9.53 -4.27 0.33
C GLU A 51 -9.66 -5.25 -0.83
N GLY A 52 -9.28 -6.51 -0.59
CA GLY A 52 -9.37 -7.56 -1.58
C GLY A 52 -9.16 -8.96 -1.00
N ASP A 53 -9.26 -9.95 -1.90
CA ASP A 53 -9.04 -11.34 -1.56
C ASP A 53 -7.56 -11.74 -1.71
N PRO A 54 -7.07 -12.69 -0.90
CA PRO A 54 -7.74 -13.26 0.28
C PRO A 54 -7.51 -12.37 1.51
N GLY A 55 -8.58 -11.68 1.92
CA GLY A 55 -8.66 -10.91 3.17
C GLY A 55 -7.49 -9.97 3.45
N TRP A 56 -7.33 -8.91 2.68
CA TRP A 56 -6.38 -7.83 3.00
C TRP A 56 -7.04 -6.47 2.85
N ILE A 57 -6.54 -5.48 3.60
CA ILE A 57 -6.99 -4.09 3.53
C ILE A 57 -5.84 -3.12 3.72
N ILE A 58 -5.86 -2.00 2.98
CA ILE A 58 -5.08 -0.80 3.25
C ILE A 58 -6.06 0.33 3.55
N GLU A 59 -6.00 0.88 4.75
CA GLU A 59 -6.83 2.00 5.20
C GLU A 59 -6.02 3.30 5.22
N ARG A 60 -6.69 4.43 4.96
CA ARG A 60 -6.15 5.78 5.04
C ARG A 60 -6.91 6.57 6.12
N ARG A 61 -6.14 7.27 6.96
CA ARG A 61 -6.65 8.22 7.95
C ARG A 61 -6.26 9.64 7.58
N GLU A 62 -7.25 10.52 7.47
CA GLU A 62 -7.00 11.94 7.24
C GLU A 62 -6.50 12.65 8.51
N ASN A 63 -5.81 13.78 8.30
CA ASN A 63 -5.28 14.57 9.40
C ASN A 63 -6.41 15.07 10.33
N GLY A 64 -6.31 14.70 11.61
CA GLY A 64 -7.23 15.15 12.66
C GLY A 64 -8.42 14.22 12.89
N GLU A 65 -8.58 13.16 12.08
CA GLU A 65 -9.56 12.12 12.36
C GLU A 65 -9.07 11.21 13.50
N THR A 66 -9.88 11.08 14.54
CA THR A 66 -9.57 10.24 15.70
C THR A 66 -10.67 9.22 16.01
N ILE A 67 -11.92 9.54 15.65
CA ILE A 67 -13.06 8.65 15.82
C ILE A 67 -12.92 7.47 14.86
N GLY A 68 -12.89 6.25 15.41
CA GLY A 68 -12.65 5.01 14.65
C GLY A 68 -11.19 4.63 14.46
N TYR A 69 -10.26 5.52 14.82
CA TYR A 69 -8.80 5.31 14.70
C TYR A 69 -8.05 5.45 16.02
N GLU A 70 -8.75 5.30 17.16
CA GLU A 70 -8.23 5.59 18.49
C GLU A 70 -7.02 4.73 18.87
N LYS A 71 -6.88 3.56 18.22
CA LYS A 71 -5.77 2.62 18.44
C LYS A 71 -4.58 2.85 17.53
N TRP A 72 -4.70 3.72 16.52
CA TRP A 72 -3.61 3.97 15.58
C TRP A 72 -2.54 4.85 16.22
N PRO A 73 -1.25 4.61 15.96
CA PRO A 73 -0.20 5.54 16.34
C PRO A 73 -0.49 6.96 15.83
N ASN A 74 -0.18 7.99 16.61
CA ASN A 74 -0.46 9.38 16.22
C ASN A 74 0.20 9.80 14.90
N SER A 75 1.35 9.20 14.56
CA SER A 75 2.07 9.45 13.31
C SER A 75 1.54 8.67 12.11
N ALA A 76 0.64 7.70 12.31
CA ALA A 76 0.16 6.83 11.24
C ALA A 76 -0.89 7.53 10.38
N HIS A 77 -0.71 7.46 9.06
CA HIS A 77 -1.70 7.88 8.08
C HIS A 77 -2.28 6.70 7.32
N PHE A 78 -1.57 5.58 7.33
CA PHE A 78 -1.98 4.36 6.67
C PHE A 78 -1.86 3.17 7.62
N ARG A 79 -2.75 2.21 7.42
CA ARG A 79 -2.69 0.89 8.06
C ARG A 79 -2.88 -0.16 6.99
N ALA A 80 -1.99 -1.13 6.94
CA ALA A 80 -2.19 -2.37 6.19
C ALA A 80 -2.53 -3.49 7.17
N TYR A 81 -3.52 -4.29 6.84
CA TYR A 81 -3.89 -5.49 7.59
C TYR A 81 -4.16 -6.66 6.64
N VAL A 82 -3.72 -7.86 7.03
CA VAL A 82 -3.98 -9.11 6.31
C VAL A 82 -4.60 -10.11 7.29
N ASP A 83 -5.71 -10.71 6.88
CA ASP A 83 -6.39 -11.76 7.61
C ASP A 83 -5.52 -13.02 7.67
N THR A 84 -5.30 -13.50 8.89
CA THR A 84 -4.45 -14.64 9.17
C THR A 84 -5.09 -15.99 8.89
N ASP A 85 -6.41 -16.02 8.67
CA ASP A 85 -7.12 -17.25 8.34
C ASP A 85 -6.73 -17.79 6.95
N GLY A 86 -6.30 -16.90 6.05
CA GLY A 86 -5.78 -17.25 4.71
C GLY A 86 -4.25 -17.27 4.61
N TYR A 87 -3.54 -16.46 5.40
CA TYR A 87 -2.07 -16.29 5.31
C TYR A 87 -1.41 -16.16 6.68
N SER A 88 -0.41 -17.00 6.95
CA SER A 88 0.37 -16.90 8.18
C SER A 88 1.48 -15.84 8.08
N LEU A 89 1.12 -14.58 8.33
CA LEU A 89 2.08 -13.49 8.57
C LEU A 89 2.39 -13.37 10.06
N LEU A 90 3.67 -13.29 10.44
CA LEU A 90 4.07 -13.00 11.83
C LEU A 90 3.60 -11.60 12.26
N HIS A 91 3.57 -10.67 11.31
CA HIS A 91 3.12 -9.30 11.49
C HIS A 91 1.96 -9.02 10.51
N PRO A 92 0.72 -9.37 10.90
CA PRO A 92 -0.47 -9.21 10.05
C PRO A 92 -0.95 -7.76 9.94
N GLU A 93 -0.35 -6.84 10.70
CA GLU A 93 -0.73 -5.43 10.74
C GLU A 93 0.52 -4.56 10.67
N PHE A 94 0.47 -3.50 9.88
CA PHE A 94 1.53 -2.50 9.79
C PHE A 94 0.94 -1.09 9.69
N PHE A 95 1.47 -0.16 10.49
CA PHE A 95 1.12 1.25 10.47
C PHE A 95 2.25 2.06 9.84
N ALA A 96 1.90 2.96 8.92
CA ALA A 96 2.86 3.81 8.22
C ALA A 96 2.46 5.29 8.30
N ASP A 97 3.45 6.16 8.45
CA ASP A 97 3.29 7.57 8.09
C ASP A 97 3.27 7.72 6.57
N ARG A 98 2.91 8.92 6.07
CA ARG A 98 2.85 9.20 4.63
C ARG A 98 4.18 8.87 3.95
N GLN A 99 5.30 9.38 4.46
CA GLN A 99 6.61 9.19 3.84
C GLN A 99 6.97 7.71 3.69
N THR A 100 6.75 6.92 4.73
CA THR A 100 6.99 5.48 4.70
C THR A 100 6.08 4.83 3.68
N PHE A 101 4.78 5.09 3.71
CA PHE A 101 3.84 4.51 2.76
C PHE A 101 4.23 4.80 1.30
N PHE A 102 4.51 6.07 0.96
CA PHE A 102 4.89 6.47 -0.39
C PHE A 102 6.20 5.84 -0.88
N ARG A 103 7.14 5.50 0.02
CA ARG A 103 8.34 4.73 -0.37
C ARG A 103 7.98 3.33 -0.87
N TYR A 104 7.05 2.63 -0.22
CA TYR A 104 6.61 1.31 -0.69
C TYR A 104 5.78 1.40 -1.97
N VAL A 105 4.93 2.43 -2.09
CA VAL A 105 4.17 2.69 -3.32
C VAL A 105 5.11 2.96 -4.49
N GLY A 106 6.15 3.78 -4.31
CA GLY A 106 7.15 4.02 -5.34
C GLY A 106 7.82 2.73 -5.80
N ALA A 107 8.27 1.89 -4.85
CA ALA A 107 8.92 0.63 -5.17
C ALA A 107 8.03 -0.32 -5.99
N ILE A 108 6.75 -0.48 -5.63
CA ILE A 108 5.85 -1.38 -6.38
C ILE A 108 5.48 -0.81 -7.76
N VAL A 109 5.31 0.51 -7.86
CA VAL A 109 4.96 1.19 -9.12
C VAL A 109 6.11 1.15 -10.12
N GLU A 110 7.35 1.28 -9.65
CA GLU A 110 8.55 1.15 -10.49
C GLU A 110 8.63 -0.22 -11.18
N VAL A 111 8.20 -1.27 -10.49
CA VAL A 111 8.11 -2.62 -11.08
C VAL A 111 6.89 -2.72 -11.97
N TYR A 112 5.70 -2.29 -11.52
CA TYR A 112 4.44 -2.40 -12.26
C TYR A 112 4.55 -1.83 -13.68
N LYS A 113 5.15 -0.65 -13.85
CA LYS A 113 5.27 0.01 -15.15
C LYS A 113 6.10 -0.75 -16.19
N ILE A 114 7.01 -1.64 -15.76
CA ILE A 114 7.82 -2.46 -16.66
C ILE A 114 6.93 -3.49 -17.39
N TYR A 115 5.91 -4.01 -16.70
CA TYR A 115 5.09 -5.11 -17.17
C TYR A 115 3.72 -4.67 -17.68
N HIS A 116 3.29 -3.47 -17.31
CA HIS A 116 2.00 -2.87 -17.64
C HIS A 116 2.14 -1.48 -18.27
N PRO A 117 2.84 -1.35 -19.42
CA PRO A 117 3.02 -0.06 -20.10
C PRO A 117 1.70 0.57 -20.57
N GLU A 118 0.61 -0.19 -20.66
CA GLU A 118 -0.72 0.33 -20.94
C GLU A 118 -1.30 1.20 -19.81
N TYR A 119 -0.73 1.15 -18.61
CA TYR A 119 -1.13 1.95 -17.44
C TYR A 119 -0.22 3.14 -17.15
N THR A 120 0.63 3.56 -18.10
CA THR A 120 1.60 4.66 -17.91
C THR A 120 0.95 5.94 -17.37
N GLU A 121 -0.22 6.34 -17.85
CA GLU A 121 -0.88 7.56 -17.36
C GLU A 121 -1.24 7.49 -15.86
N VAL A 122 -1.71 6.33 -15.38
CA VAL A 122 -2.04 6.12 -13.97
C VAL A 122 -0.76 6.11 -13.13
N VAL A 123 0.28 5.44 -13.62
CA VAL A 123 1.59 5.40 -12.97
C VAL A 123 2.21 6.79 -12.85
N ASP A 124 2.21 7.58 -13.92
CA ASP A 124 2.79 8.93 -13.94
C ASP A 124 2.09 9.84 -12.92
N ARG A 125 0.77 9.69 -12.73
CA ARG A 125 0.03 10.41 -11.70
C ARG A 125 0.46 9.98 -10.29
N ILE A 126 0.65 8.69 -10.05
CA ILE A 126 1.14 8.20 -8.75
C ILE A 126 2.56 8.73 -8.47
N GLU A 127 3.47 8.66 -9.45
CA GLU A 127 4.84 9.19 -9.32
C GLU A 127 4.86 10.70 -9.04
N GLY A 128 3.98 11.48 -9.69
CA GLY A 128 3.81 12.90 -9.40
C GLY A 128 3.35 13.20 -7.97
N LEU A 129 2.46 12.37 -7.41
CA LEU A 129 2.03 12.49 -6.01
C LEU A 129 3.18 12.14 -5.04
N ILE A 130 3.92 11.06 -5.32
CA ILE A 130 5.10 10.69 -4.52
C ILE A 130 6.12 11.83 -4.48
N ALA A 131 6.40 12.46 -5.62
CA ALA A 131 7.36 13.56 -5.71
C ALA A 131 6.94 14.80 -4.87
N THR A 132 5.64 15.04 -4.73
CA THR A 132 5.11 16.15 -3.92
C THR A 132 5.23 15.86 -2.42
N GLU A 133 5.14 14.60 -2.02
CA GLU A 133 5.16 14.15 -0.62
C GLU A 133 6.57 13.92 -0.08
N CYS A 134 7.54 13.64 -0.97
CA CYS A 134 8.92 13.31 -0.61
C CYS A 134 9.95 14.41 -0.96
N GLY A 135 9.52 15.52 -1.56
CA GLY A 135 10.36 16.70 -1.88
C GLY A 135 10.39 17.72 -0.75
#